data_AF-A0A6L8BA25-F1
#
_entry.id   AF-A0A6L8BA25-F1
#
_cell.length_a   1.000
_cell.length_b   1.000
_cell.length_c   1.000
_cell.angle_alpha   90.00
_cell.angle_beta   90.00
_cell.angle_gamma   90.00
#
_symmetry.space_group_name_H-M   'P 1'
#
loop_
_entity.id
_entity.type
_entity.pdbx_description
1 polymer ?
#
loop_
_entity_poly.entity_id
_entity_poly.type
_entity_poly.pdbx_seq_one_letter_code
_entity_poly.pdbx_strand_id
1 'polypeptide(L)'
;MRIMAKRSCVALAVLLGWVMSNALAAEIERVEPPFWWVGFENPQLQLLVYGEDVGAMSPTVDWPGVTGGEVTTTGNPNYLFVHLQIAAGAEAGQFDIVFS
;
A
#
# COMPACT_ATOMS: atom_id res chain seq x y z
N MET A 1 28.94 38.79 34.77
CA MET A 1 27.83 38.85 33.78
C MET A 1 27.62 37.44 33.24
N ARG A 2 26.50 36.79 33.56
CA ARG A 2 26.26 35.35 33.30
C ARG A 2 25.99 35.10 31.82
N ILE A 3 26.79 34.22 31.22
CA ILE A 3 26.61 33.67 29.89
C ILE A 3 25.58 32.52 29.99
N MET A 4 24.28 32.81 29.94
CA MET A 4 23.25 31.75 29.91
C MET A 4 22.00 32.26 29.18
N ALA A 5 21.99 32.18 27.85
CA ALA A 5 20.74 32.35 27.09
C ALA A 5 20.78 31.73 25.68
N LYS A 6 21.96 31.61 25.06
CA LYS A 6 22.05 31.22 23.63
C LYS A 6 22.28 29.72 23.35
N ARG A 7 22.63 28.91 24.36
CA ARG A 7 22.87 27.46 24.17
C ARG A 7 21.60 26.60 24.36
N SER A 8 20.62 27.10 25.11
CA SER A 8 19.40 26.34 25.45
C SER A 8 18.37 26.25 24.32
N CYS A 9 18.31 27.20 23.39
CA CYS A 9 17.36 27.14 22.26
C CYS A 9 17.79 26.15 21.17
N VAL A 10 19.10 25.92 20.99
CA VAL A 10 19.62 25.01 19.95
C VAL A 10 19.36 23.55 20.33
N ALA A 11 19.52 23.19 21.61
CA ALA A 11 19.25 21.83 22.08
C ALA A 11 17.75 21.46 21.97
N LEU A 12 16.85 22.43 22.17
CA LEU A 12 15.40 22.22 22.07
C LEU A 12 14.95 22.02 20.60
N ALA A 13 15.58 22.72 19.65
CA ALA A 13 15.30 22.56 18.22
C ALA A 13 15.76 21.21 17.66
N VAL A 14 16.87 20.66 18.17
CA VAL A 14 17.38 19.34 17.77
C VAL A 14 16.49 18.19 18.29
N LEU A 15 15.93 18.34 19.50
CA LEU A 15 14.98 17.37 20.07
C LEU A 15 13.62 17.36 19.36
N LEU A 16 13.14 18.52 18.88
CA LEU A 16 11.90 18.61 18.10
C LEU A 16 12.02 18.04 16.68
N GLY A 17 13.24 18.00 16.11
CA GLY A 17 13.48 17.47 14.77
C GLY A 17 13.43 15.94 14.67
N TRP A 18 13.51 15.21 15.79
CA TRP A 18 13.53 13.73 15.80
C TRP A 18 12.15 13.07 15.84
N VAL A 19 11.08 13.82 16.11
CA VAL A 19 9.75 13.23 16.37
C VAL A 19 8.93 12.99 15.08
N MET A 20 9.37 13.50 13.93
CA MET A 20 8.59 13.42 12.67
C MET A 20 9.07 12.33 11.72
N SER A 21 9.15 11.08 12.16
CA SER A 21 9.35 9.93 11.25
C SER A 21 8.79 8.65 11.84
N ASN A 22 7.53 8.68 12.28
CA ASN A 22 6.75 7.46 12.35
C ASN A 22 5.92 7.39 11.07
N ALA A 23 6.55 6.96 9.97
CA ALA A 23 5.77 6.42 8.87
C ALA A 23 5.22 5.10 9.39
N LEU A 24 3.97 5.12 9.88
CA LEU A 24 3.23 3.88 10.08
C LEU A 24 3.18 3.21 8.72
N ALA A 25 3.88 2.08 8.58
CA ALA A 25 3.74 1.26 7.39
C ALA A 25 2.28 0.82 7.38
N ALA A 26 1.53 1.31 6.40
CA ALA A 26 0.13 0.95 6.28
C ALA A 26 0.03 -0.57 6.11
N GLU A 27 -0.72 -1.21 7.01
CA GLU A 27 -0.83 -2.66 7.11
C GLU A 27 -2.05 -3.12 6.33
N ILE A 28 -1.89 -4.14 5.50
CA ILE A 28 -3.02 -4.74 4.78
C ILE A 28 -3.69 -5.74 5.71
N GLU A 29 -4.90 -5.41 6.14
CA GLU A 29 -5.68 -6.24 7.06
C GLU A 29 -6.52 -7.30 6.34
N ARG A 30 -7.03 -6.98 5.13
CA ARG A 30 -7.91 -7.89 4.38
C ARG A 30 -7.86 -7.64 2.88
N VAL A 31 -7.93 -8.73 2.11
CA VAL A 31 -8.10 -8.73 0.66
C VAL A 31 -9.29 -9.61 0.30
N GLU A 32 -10.20 -9.10 -0.53
CA GLU A 32 -11.35 -9.83 -1.04
C GLU A 32 -11.44 -9.75 -2.57
N PRO A 33 -11.75 -10.85 -3.28
CA PRO A 33 -11.77 -12.22 -2.76
C PRO A 33 -10.36 -12.67 -2.32
N PRO A 34 -10.25 -13.63 -1.38
CA PRO A 34 -8.94 -14.06 -0.84
C PRO A 34 -8.12 -14.91 -1.83
N PHE A 35 -8.75 -15.44 -2.87
CA PHE A 35 -8.12 -16.18 -3.96
C PHE A 35 -9.03 -16.13 -5.19
N TRP A 36 -8.49 -16.51 -6.34
CA TRP A 36 -9.21 -16.57 -7.61
C TRP A 36 -8.80 -17.78 -8.45
N TRP A 37 -9.43 -17.96 -9.60
CA TRP A 37 -9.15 -19.06 -10.52
C TRP A 37 -8.66 -18.54 -11.88
N VAL A 38 -7.80 -19.33 -12.50
CA VAL A 38 -7.45 -19.16 -13.92
C VAL A 38 -8.57 -19.69 -14.82
N GLY A 39 -8.59 -19.24 -16.08
CA GLY A 39 -9.51 -19.76 -17.09
C GLY A 39 -10.96 -19.24 -17.01
N PHE A 40 -11.23 -18.18 -16.25
CA PHE A 40 -12.52 -17.49 -16.29
C PHE A 40 -12.76 -16.85 -17.67
N GLU A 41 -14.02 -16.84 -18.12
CA GLU A 41 -14.40 -16.19 -19.39
C GLU A 41 -14.18 -14.67 -19.32
N ASN A 42 -14.46 -14.05 -18.17
CA ASN A 42 -14.09 -12.66 -17.93
C ASN A 42 -12.67 -12.61 -17.33
N PRO A 43 -11.68 -12.05 -18.05
CA PRO A 43 -10.31 -11.96 -17.57
C PRO A 43 -10.09 -10.82 -16.56
N GLN A 44 -11.09 -9.99 -16.26
CA GLN A 44 -10.98 -8.92 -15.27
C GLN A 44 -11.26 -9.43 -13.85
N LEU A 45 -10.35 -9.13 -12.93
CA LEU A 45 -10.51 -9.34 -11.50
C LEU A 45 -10.37 -8.01 -10.77
N GLN A 46 -11.34 -7.68 -9.94
CA GLN A 46 -11.27 -6.56 -9.01
C GLN A 46 -11.10 -7.11 -7.59
N LEU A 47 -10.06 -6.65 -6.91
CA LEU A 47 -9.83 -6.91 -5.50
C LEU A 47 -10.27 -5.70 -4.67
N LEU A 48 -10.91 -5.95 -3.53
CA LEU A 48 -11.11 -4.98 -2.46
C LEU A 48 -10.03 -5.21 -1.40
N VAL A 49 -9.18 -4.20 -1.21
CA VAL A 49 -8.13 -4.19 -0.20
C VAL A 49 -8.55 -3.25 0.93
N TYR A 50 -8.38 -3.71 2.17
CA TYR A 50 -8.71 -2.99 3.38
C TYR A 50 -7.52 -2.99 4.34
N GLY A 51 -7.28 -1.84 4.96
CA GLY A 51 -6.25 -1.59 5.96
C GLY A 51 -6.13 -0.10 6.25
N GLU A 52 -5.44 0.30 7.32
CA GLU A 52 -5.22 1.72 7.61
C GLU A 52 -4.44 2.40 6.46
N ASP A 53 -4.97 3.49 5.90
CA ASP A 53 -4.36 4.32 4.85
C ASP A 53 -3.93 3.62 3.54
N VAL A 54 -4.43 2.40 3.27
CA VAL A 54 -4.11 1.66 2.03
C VAL A 54 -4.55 2.37 0.75
N GLY A 55 -5.47 3.33 0.84
CA GLY A 55 -5.94 4.15 -0.27
C GLY A 55 -4.85 5.00 -0.95
N ALA A 56 -3.71 5.19 -0.29
CA ALA A 56 -2.55 5.91 -0.85
C ALA A 56 -1.51 4.99 -1.53
N MET A 57 -1.70 3.66 -1.46
CA MET A 57 -0.73 2.69 -1.97
C MET A 57 -0.86 2.45 -3.47
N SER A 58 0.26 2.04 -4.08
CA SER A 58 0.31 1.54 -5.45
C SER A 58 0.68 0.06 -5.48
N PRO A 59 -0.19 -0.83 -6.01
CA PRO A 59 0.10 -2.26 -6.15
C PRO A 59 0.93 -2.55 -7.41
N THR A 60 1.80 -3.55 -7.29
CA THR A 60 2.58 -4.12 -8.39
C THR A 60 2.50 -5.64 -8.33
N VAL A 61 2.49 -6.29 -9.49
CA VAL A 61 2.44 -7.74 -9.64
C VAL A 61 3.47 -8.19 -10.65
N ASP A 62 4.11 -9.31 -10.39
CA ASP A 62 5.04 -9.98 -11.31
C ASP A 62 4.70 -11.46 -11.38
N TRP A 63 3.76 -11.81 -12.27
CA TRP A 63 3.36 -13.18 -12.53
C TRP A 63 2.97 -13.40 -13.99
N PRO A 64 3.50 -14.43 -14.68
CA PRO A 64 3.19 -14.68 -16.09
C PRO A 64 1.68 -14.81 -16.35
N GLY A 65 1.16 -13.95 -17.22
CA GLY A 65 -0.26 -13.93 -17.57
C GLY A 65 -1.16 -13.18 -16.60
N VAL A 66 -0.62 -12.56 -15.54
CA VAL A 66 -1.34 -11.60 -14.68
C VAL A 66 -0.73 -10.21 -14.88
N THR A 67 -1.56 -9.26 -15.23
CA THR A 67 -1.16 -7.85 -15.41
C THR A 67 -2.13 -6.95 -14.67
N GLY A 68 -1.81 -5.66 -14.53
CA GLY A 68 -2.66 -4.69 -13.86
C GLY A 68 -1.89 -3.89 -12.83
N GLY A 69 -2.58 -3.48 -11.76
CA GLY A 69 -2.08 -2.54 -10.76
C GLY A 69 -2.73 -1.16 -10.84
N GLU A 70 -3.73 -1.01 -11.71
CA GLU A 70 -4.62 0.15 -11.70
C GLU A 70 -5.44 0.12 -10.41
N VAL A 71 -5.64 1.29 -9.82
CA VAL A 71 -6.39 1.42 -8.57
C VAL A 71 -7.57 2.36 -8.71
N THR A 72 -8.59 2.12 -7.91
CA THR A 72 -9.67 3.08 -7.67
C THR A 72 -9.77 3.34 -6.17
N THR A 73 -9.52 4.59 -5.79
CA THR A 73 -9.66 5.05 -4.42
C THR A 73 -11.11 5.34 -4.10
N THR A 74 -11.48 5.25 -2.83
CA THR A 74 -12.80 5.65 -2.35
C THR A 74 -12.73 6.96 -1.56
N GLY A 75 -13.85 7.44 -1.04
CA GLY A 75 -13.85 8.54 -0.06
C GLY A 75 -13.27 8.13 1.31
N ASN A 76 -13.05 6.85 1.54
CA ASN A 76 -12.43 6.32 2.75
C ASN A 76 -10.97 5.92 2.45
N PRO A 77 -9.98 6.48 3.18
CA PRO A 77 -8.57 6.17 2.95
C PRO A 77 -8.20 4.72 3.26
N ASN A 78 -9.07 3.98 3.96
CA ASN A 78 -8.79 2.60 4.38
C ASN A 78 -9.25 1.54 3.38
N TYR A 79 -9.70 1.95 2.18
CA TYR A 79 -10.14 1.05 1.13
C TYR A 79 -9.52 1.40 -0.22
N LEU A 80 -9.08 0.36 -0.93
CA LEU A 80 -8.52 0.45 -2.27
C LEU A 80 -9.09 -0.67 -3.13
N PHE A 81 -9.62 -0.32 -4.31
CA PHE A 81 -9.91 -1.31 -5.33
C PHE A 81 -8.69 -1.49 -6.23
N VAL A 82 -8.24 -2.73 -6.41
CA VAL A 82 -7.13 -3.07 -7.31
C VAL A 82 -7.68 -3.86 -8.49
N HIS A 83 -7.35 -3.43 -9.71
CA HIS A 83 -7.81 -4.08 -10.93
C HIS A 83 -6.66 -4.88 -11.55
N LEU A 84 -6.94 -6.16 -11.78
CA LEU A 84 -6.03 -7.12 -12.39
C LEU A 84 -6.68 -7.72 -13.64
N GLN A 85 -5.82 -8.14 -14.56
CA GLN A 85 -6.17 -8.84 -15.78
C GLN A 85 -5.49 -10.20 -15.77
N ILE A 86 -6.27 -11.27 -15.77
CA ILE A 86 -5.82 -12.67 -15.74
C ILE A 86 -6.04 -13.26 -17.14
N ALA A 87 -4.96 -13.51 -17.86
CA ALA A 87 -5.00 -14.10 -19.19
C ALA A 87 -5.54 -15.53 -19.15
N ALA A 88 -6.20 -15.98 -20.21
CA ALA A 88 -6.76 -17.34 -20.30
C ALA A 88 -5.69 -18.44 -20.16
N GLY A 89 -4.44 -18.14 -20.50
CA GLY A 89 -3.29 -19.05 -20.35
C GLY A 89 -2.44 -18.81 -19.09
N ALA A 90 -2.91 -18.00 -18.13
CA ALA A 90 -2.19 -17.80 -16.88
C ALA A 90 -2.05 -19.13 -16.12
N GLU A 91 -0.87 -19.34 -15.54
CA GLU A 91 -0.62 -20.54 -14.74
C GLU A 91 -1.21 -20.39 -13.35
N ALA A 92 -1.84 -21.45 -12.85
CA ALA A 92 -2.34 -21.50 -11.47
C ALA A 92 -1.17 -21.53 -10.49
N GLY A 93 -1.26 -20.75 -9.42
CA GLY A 93 -0.19 -20.64 -8.44
C GLY A 93 -0.47 -19.57 -7.39
N GLN A 94 0.58 -19.21 -6.67
CA GLN A 94 0.58 -18.12 -5.69
C GLN A 94 1.67 -17.13 -6.08
N PHE A 95 1.36 -15.84 -5.98
CA PHE A 95 2.28 -14.75 -6.22
C PHE A 95 1.96 -13.59 -5.28
N ASP A 96 2.94 -12.73 -5.06
CA ASP A 96 2.79 -11.56 -4.21
C ASP A 96 2.20 -10.38 -5.00
N ILE A 97 1.34 -9.61 -4.32
CA ILE A 97 0.96 -8.26 -4.75
C ILE A 97 1.70 -7.30 -3.82
N VAL A 98 2.66 -6.55 -4.37
CA VAL A 98 3.52 -5.66 -3.59
C VAL A 98 2.97 -4.25 -3.61
N PHE A 99 2.74 -3.67 -2.43
CA PHE A 99 2.21 -2.32 -2.27
C PHE A 99 3.33 -1.36 -1.83
N SER A 100 3.41 -0.19 -2.47
CA SER A 100 4.39 0.88 -2.18
C SER A 100 3.73 2.22 -1.92
#